data_AF-A0A914P664-F1
#
_entry.id   AF-A0A914P664-F1
#
_cell.length_a   1.000
_cell.length_b   1.000
_cell.length_c   1.000
_cell.angle_alpha   90.00
_cell.angle_beta   90.00
_cell.angle_gamma   90.00
#
_symmetry.space_group_name_H-M   'P 1'
#
loop_
_entity.id
_entity.type
_entity.pdbx_description
1 polymer ?
#
loop_
_entity_poly.entity_id
_entity_poly.type
_entity_poly.pdbx_seq_one_letter_code
_entity_poly.pdbx_strand_id
1 'polypeptide(L)'
;MDKDSSRKRKSIDPLNTDDASNCSKKVYKSATKDEEIIGIPSEKLEEYKRIRRIKEFYPWQLEFMNDPRLINGENALLTAETGGGKTLVAELLIIRTMVTKGCSAILALPYVALVSEKVPIFKALSEVFDITVKEYAGLIHTYPIPPPNNTLYICSYEFATIVCTRLKEADQLKEIKLLVLDEIHMVGEALRGANVEMLLAGYRILIEDQIIAMSATVGNIQQLTKWVAGFHYHSPLRPVPLQEHIVYSGRVLSVKGDQLAIERVLNPQLPWYSELAFEIVPEHSVLMFCNSRKACEDTCSILCRTVPRQV
;
A
#
# COMPACT_ATOMS: atom_id res chain seq x y z
N MET A 1 16.02 59.65 -6.28
CA MET A 1 15.06 58.71 -6.89
C MET A 1 15.87 57.52 -7.37
N ASP A 2 15.50 56.33 -6.88
CA ASP A 2 15.92 54.97 -7.29
C ASP A 2 17.43 54.66 -7.35
N LYS A 3 17.95 53.88 -6.38
CA LYS A 3 18.00 52.40 -6.29
C LYS A 3 19.05 51.79 -7.21
N ASP A 4 20.22 51.46 -6.64
CA ASP A 4 20.80 50.12 -6.82
C ASP A 4 21.90 49.87 -5.78
N SER A 5 21.65 48.96 -4.83
CA SER A 5 22.67 48.47 -3.89
C SER A 5 22.79 46.96 -4.02
N SER A 6 23.82 46.59 -4.77
CA SER A 6 24.40 45.27 -4.93
C SER A 6 24.50 44.49 -3.61
N ARG A 7 23.62 43.50 -3.42
CA ARG A 7 23.81 42.41 -2.45
C ARG A 7 24.41 41.18 -3.15
N LYS A 8 25.64 40.87 -2.76
CA LYS A 8 26.41 39.68 -3.15
C LYS A 8 25.58 38.40 -2.94
N ARG A 9 25.41 37.61 -4.00
CA ARG A 9 24.90 36.23 -3.93
C ARG A 9 25.90 35.38 -3.14
N LYS A 10 25.49 34.83 -2.00
CA LYS A 10 26.19 33.71 -1.37
C LYS A 10 25.86 32.46 -2.18
N SER A 11 26.89 31.81 -2.70
CA SER A 11 26.84 30.48 -3.29
C SER A 11 26.26 29.49 -2.26
N ILE A 12 25.23 28.77 -2.67
CA ILE A 12 24.68 27.62 -1.95
C ILE A 12 25.53 26.43 -2.41
N ASP A 13 26.26 25.82 -1.48
CA ASP A 13 27.01 24.59 -1.74
C ASP A 13 26.06 23.47 -2.17
N PRO A 14 26.45 22.62 -3.15
CA PRO A 14 25.62 21.53 -3.62
C PRO A 14 25.47 20.45 -2.54
N LEU A 15 24.23 19.98 -2.42
CA LEU A 15 23.78 18.89 -1.56
C LEU A 15 24.75 17.71 -1.59
N ASN A 16 25.25 17.35 -0.41
CA ASN A 16 26.00 16.14 -0.16
C ASN A 16 25.06 14.92 -0.38
N THR A 17 25.26 14.18 -1.47
CA THR A 17 24.40 13.07 -1.93
C THR A 17 24.76 11.71 -1.34
N ASP A 18 25.50 11.66 -0.23
CA ASP A 18 26.12 10.40 0.22
C ASP A 18 25.30 9.57 1.22
N ASP A 19 24.13 10.04 1.68
CA ASP A 19 23.33 9.33 2.69
C ASP A 19 22.45 8.18 2.15
N ALA A 20 22.33 8.02 0.82
CA ALA A 20 21.54 6.94 0.21
C ALA A 20 22.25 5.57 0.18
N SER A 21 23.56 5.53 0.44
CA SER A 21 24.37 4.31 0.33
C SER A 21 24.56 3.56 1.66
N ASN A 22 24.10 4.13 2.78
CA ASN A 22 24.33 3.59 4.12
C ASN A 22 23.10 2.87 4.73
N CYS A 23 22.01 2.73 3.97
CA CYS A 23 20.78 2.07 4.43
C CYS A 23 20.85 0.52 4.40
N SER A 24 21.92 -0.08 3.88
CA SER A 24 21.97 -1.53 3.62
C SER A 24 22.85 -2.34 4.59
N LYS A 25 23.34 -1.77 5.70
CA LYS A 25 24.19 -2.50 6.65
C LYS A 25 23.94 -2.10 8.11
N LYS A 26 22.76 -2.39 8.64
CA LYS A 26 22.60 -2.61 10.09
C LYS A 26 22.35 -4.08 10.36
N VAL A 27 23.47 -4.72 10.68
CA VAL A 27 23.68 -6.02 11.31
C VAL A 27 22.46 -6.52 12.11
N TYR A 28 21.78 -7.53 11.57
CA TYR A 28 20.93 -8.45 12.34
C TYR A 28 21.81 -9.10 13.41
N LYS A 29 21.65 -8.70 14.67
CA LYS A 29 22.18 -9.48 15.79
C LYS A 29 21.32 -10.74 15.94
N SER A 30 21.90 -11.90 15.66
CA SER A 30 21.63 -13.19 16.31
C SER A 30 20.15 -13.59 16.53
N ALA A 31 19.59 -14.37 15.59
CA ALA A 31 18.56 -15.39 15.84
C ALA A 31 17.27 -14.98 16.57
N THR A 32 16.79 -13.75 16.44
CA THR A 32 15.44 -13.37 16.88
C THR A 32 14.41 -14.07 16.00
N LYS A 33 13.48 -14.82 16.59
CA LYS A 33 12.41 -15.49 15.83
C LYS A 33 11.42 -14.45 15.28
N ASP A 34 10.83 -14.71 14.12
CA ASP A 34 9.81 -13.83 13.50
C ASP A 34 8.72 -13.41 14.50
N GLU A 35 8.33 -14.32 15.37
CA GLU A 35 7.30 -14.18 16.39
C GLU A 35 7.61 -13.07 17.40
N GLU A 36 8.88 -12.97 17.81
CA GLU A 36 9.36 -11.94 18.73
C GLU A 36 9.39 -10.57 18.05
N ILE A 37 9.79 -10.51 16.78
CA ILE A 37 9.82 -9.28 15.99
C ILE A 37 8.41 -8.76 15.72
N ILE A 38 7.54 -9.65 15.26
CA ILE A 38 6.16 -9.33 14.89
C ILE A 38 5.32 -9.07 16.15
N GLY A 39 5.67 -9.65 17.29
CA GLY A 39 4.95 -9.46 18.56
C GLY A 39 3.61 -10.19 18.58
N ILE A 40 3.50 -11.32 17.89
CA ILE A 40 2.33 -12.20 17.88
C ILE A 40 2.77 -13.58 18.41
N PRO A 41 1.99 -14.24 19.30
CA PRO A 41 2.32 -15.58 19.79
C PRO A 41 2.56 -16.58 18.66
N SER A 42 3.58 -17.42 18.82
CA SER A 42 4.06 -18.39 17.81
C SER A 42 2.96 -19.21 17.17
N GLU A 43 2.10 -19.82 17.98
CA GLU A 43 0.97 -20.64 17.52
C GLU A 43 0.01 -19.85 16.61
N LYS A 44 -0.33 -18.61 16.99
CA LYS A 44 -1.22 -17.76 16.20
C LYS A 44 -0.55 -17.23 14.93
N LEU A 45 0.76 -16.98 14.97
CA LEU A 45 1.50 -16.53 13.79
C LEU A 45 1.62 -17.65 12.74
N GLU A 46 1.87 -18.89 13.17
CA GLU A 46 1.91 -20.04 12.25
C GLU A 46 0.53 -20.32 11.63
N GLU A 47 -0.54 -20.16 12.42
CA GLU A 47 -1.90 -20.26 11.90
C GLU A 47 -2.23 -19.16 10.89
N TYR A 48 -1.79 -17.92 11.15
CA TYR A 48 -1.88 -16.83 10.18
C TYR A 48 -1.12 -17.15 8.89
N LYS A 49 0.12 -17.64 8.99
CA LYS A 49 0.92 -18.07 7.83
C LYS A 49 0.20 -19.17 7.03
N ARG A 50 -0.42 -20.14 7.71
CA ARG A 50 -1.20 -21.21 7.07
C ARG A 50 -2.41 -20.68 6.31
N ILE A 51 -3.23 -19.84 6.94
CA ILE A 51 -4.43 -19.24 6.32
C ILE A 51 -4.04 -18.37 5.12
N ARG A 52 -2.95 -17.62 5.25
CA ARG A 52 -2.46 -16.69 4.22
C ARG A 52 -1.51 -17.32 3.21
N ARG A 53 -1.18 -18.59 3.37
CA ARG A 53 -0.25 -19.36 2.53
C ARG A 53 1.12 -18.68 2.40
N ILE A 54 1.60 -18.12 3.51
CA ILE A 54 2.90 -17.46 3.61
C ILE A 54 3.92 -18.48 4.06
N LYS A 55 5.05 -18.57 3.35
CA LYS A 55 6.18 -19.39 3.77
C LYS A 55 7.17 -18.58 4.60
N GLU A 56 7.54 -17.42 4.10
CA GLU A 56 8.54 -16.53 4.69
C GLU A 56 8.12 -15.07 4.50
N PHE A 57 8.61 -14.22 5.40
CA PHE A 57 8.46 -12.76 5.30
C PHE A 57 9.64 -12.16 4.54
N TYR A 58 9.41 -11.04 3.85
CA TYR A 58 10.52 -10.30 3.27
C TYR A 58 11.35 -9.61 4.37
N PRO A 59 12.69 -9.51 4.21
CA PRO A 59 13.55 -8.89 5.21
C PRO A 59 13.10 -7.48 5.61
N TRP A 60 12.65 -6.67 4.65
CA TRP A 60 12.17 -5.31 4.90
C TRP A 60 10.90 -5.27 5.77
N GLN A 61 10.04 -6.30 5.68
CA GLN A 61 8.82 -6.38 6.48
C GLN A 61 9.19 -6.56 7.95
N LEU A 62 10.13 -7.46 8.24
CA LEU A 62 10.64 -7.68 9.59
C LEU A 62 11.41 -6.47 10.11
N GLU A 63 12.22 -5.83 9.26
CA GLU A 63 12.93 -4.59 9.61
C GLU A 63 11.95 -3.49 10.03
N PHE A 64 10.91 -3.23 9.22
CA PHE A 64 9.91 -2.23 9.55
C PHE A 64 9.14 -2.58 10.84
N MET A 65 8.72 -3.83 11.00
CA MET A 65 8.01 -4.30 12.21
C MET A 65 8.84 -4.18 13.49
N ASN A 66 10.17 -4.20 13.36
CA ASN A 66 11.12 -4.04 14.46
C ASN A 66 11.61 -2.59 14.66
N ASP A 67 11.13 -1.63 13.87
CA ASP A 67 11.57 -0.23 14.00
C ASP A 67 11.16 0.32 15.37
N PRO A 68 12.11 0.79 16.22
CA PRO A 68 11.79 1.29 17.55
C PRO A 68 10.76 2.42 17.54
N ARG A 69 10.74 3.26 16.50
CA ARG A 69 9.76 4.35 16.36
C ARG A 69 8.35 3.79 16.21
N LEU A 70 8.20 2.76 15.36
CA LEU A 70 6.93 2.07 15.15
C LEU A 70 6.43 1.42 16.45
N ILE A 71 7.33 0.73 17.16
CA ILE A 71 7.03 0.03 18.42
C ILE A 71 6.62 1.02 19.52
N ASN A 72 7.27 2.19 19.57
CA ASN A 72 6.96 3.27 20.50
C ASN A 72 5.66 4.03 20.17
N GLY A 73 4.96 3.64 19.10
CA GLY A 73 3.68 4.24 18.72
C GLY A 73 3.80 5.48 17.85
N GLU A 74 4.98 5.79 17.31
CA GLU A 74 5.10 6.89 16.34
C GLU A 74 4.28 6.58 15.09
N ASN A 75 3.67 7.60 14.51
CA ASN A 75 2.99 7.48 13.23
C ASN A 75 4.02 7.15 12.13
N ALA A 76 3.57 6.48 11.08
CA ALA A 76 4.44 6.12 9.96
C ALA A 76 3.76 6.30 8.61
N LEU A 77 4.56 6.70 7.63
CA LEU A 77 4.24 6.55 6.21
C LEU A 77 5.11 5.45 5.63
N LEU A 78 4.51 4.31 5.28
CA LEU A 78 5.17 3.21 4.60
C LEU A 78 4.97 3.34 3.09
N THR A 79 6.08 3.37 2.35
CA THR A 79 6.07 3.25 0.90
C THR A 79 6.80 2.01 0.45
N ALA A 80 6.16 1.25 -0.41
CA ALA A 80 6.78 0.15 -1.13
C ALA A 80 6.05 -0.01 -2.46
N GLU A 81 6.66 -0.70 -3.40
CA GLU A 81 6.06 -0.91 -4.71
C GLU A 81 4.88 -1.90 -4.64
N THR A 82 4.04 -1.91 -5.67
CA THR A 82 2.93 -2.87 -5.77
C THR A 82 3.50 -4.29 -5.86
N GLY A 83 2.91 -5.23 -5.12
CA GLY A 83 3.47 -6.58 -4.97
C GLY A 83 4.61 -6.71 -3.95
N GLY A 84 5.09 -5.59 -3.38
CA GLY A 84 6.15 -5.60 -2.36
C GLY A 84 5.73 -6.16 -1.00
N GLY A 85 4.42 -6.35 -0.75
CA GLY A 85 3.90 -6.94 0.49
C GLY A 85 3.43 -5.94 1.57
N LYS A 86 3.06 -4.71 1.19
CA LYS A 86 2.50 -3.69 2.12
C LYS A 86 1.26 -4.17 2.87
N THR A 87 0.34 -4.78 2.15
CA THR A 87 -0.91 -5.32 2.70
C THR A 87 -0.65 -6.30 3.84
N LEU A 88 0.37 -7.15 3.70
CA LEU A 88 0.75 -8.11 4.75
C LEU A 88 1.20 -7.42 6.04
N VAL A 89 2.02 -6.39 5.90
CA VAL A 89 2.48 -5.57 7.03
C VAL A 89 1.31 -4.89 7.72
N ALA A 90 0.37 -4.33 6.96
CA ALA A 90 -0.84 -3.71 7.50
C ALA A 90 -1.62 -4.68 8.41
N GLU A 91 -1.86 -5.88 7.92
CA GLU A 91 -2.62 -6.90 8.62
C GLU A 91 -1.91 -7.36 9.89
N LEU A 92 -0.60 -7.63 9.81
CA LEU A 92 0.19 -8.00 10.97
C LEU A 92 0.23 -6.89 12.03
N LEU A 93 0.32 -5.62 11.63
CA LEU A 93 0.27 -4.49 12.57
C LEU A 93 -1.08 -4.35 13.26
N ILE A 94 -2.17 -4.50 12.51
CA ILE A 94 -3.52 -4.52 13.06
C ILE A 94 -3.66 -5.65 14.09
N ILE A 95 -3.32 -6.88 13.70
CA ILE A 95 -3.44 -8.05 14.55
C ILE A 95 -2.54 -7.92 15.79
N ARG A 96 -1.26 -7.57 15.61
CA ARG A 96 -0.31 -7.32 16.71
C ARG A 96 -0.91 -6.32 17.70
N THR A 97 -1.40 -5.19 17.21
CA THR A 97 -1.93 -4.13 18.07
C THR A 97 -3.14 -4.59 18.85
N MET A 98 -4.11 -5.20 18.18
CA MET A 98 -5.34 -5.68 18.81
C MET A 98 -5.07 -6.78 19.85
N VAL A 99 -4.22 -7.77 19.51
CA VAL A 99 -3.90 -8.89 20.41
C VAL A 99 -3.07 -8.45 21.62
N THR A 100 -2.09 -7.57 21.43
CA THR A 100 -1.18 -7.15 22.51
C THR A 100 -1.79 -6.11 23.44
N LYS A 101 -2.62 -5.20 22.89
CA LYS A 101 -3.24 -4.11 23.67
C LYS A 101 -4.69 -4.39 24.08
N GLY A 102 -5.32 -5.44 23.56
CA GLY A 102 -6.73 -5.76 23.82
C GLY A 102 -7.67 -4.66 23.35
N CYS A 103 -7.40 -4.09 22.18
CA CYS A 103 -8.01 -2.85 21.71
C CYS A 103 -8.63 -2.98 20.32
N SER A 104 -9.27 -1.91 19.85
CA SER A 104 -9.88 -1.85 18.53
C SER A 104 -8.97 -1.13 17.52
N ALA A 105 -9.21 -1.34 16.23
CA ALA A 105 -8.46 -0.73 15.14
C ALA A 105 -9.35 -0.38 13.95
N ILE A 106 -8.91 0.57 13.11
CA ILE A 106 -9.59 0.97 11.89
C ILE A 106 -8.66 0.72 10.70
N LEU A 107 -9.16 0.02 9.67
CA LEU A 107 -8.55 -0.09 8.36
C LEU A 107 -9.42 0.70 7.36
N ALA A 108 -8.90 1.82 6.88
CA ALA A 108 -9.56 2.65 5.89
C ALA A 108 -8.95 2.44 4.49
N LEU A 109 -9.82 2.22 3.51
CA LEU A 109 -9.47 1.85 2.14
C LEU A 109 -10.14 2.81 1.14
N PRO A 110 -9.56 3.07 -0.04
CA PRO A 110 -10.12 4.04 -0.99
C PRO A 110 -11.33 3.56 -1.78
N TYR A 111 -11.54 2.24 -1.92
CA TYR A 111 -12.60 1.66 -2.73
C TYR A 111 -13.41 0.64 -1.93
N VAL A 112 -14.72 0.64 -2.14
CA VAL A 112 -15.63 -0.40 -1.62
C VAL A 112 -15.17 -1.80 -2.06
N ALA A 113 -14.67 -1.94 -3.30
CA ALA A 113 -14.14 -3.21 -3.79
C ALA A 113 -12.96 -3.74 -2.94
N LEU A 114 -12.06 -2.86 -2.50
CA LEU A 114 -10.95 -3.25 -1.62
C LEU A 114 -11.45 -3.62 -0.22
N VAL A 115 -12.47 -2.91 0.29
CA VAL A 115 -13.12 -3.30 1.56
C VAL A 115 -13.68 -4.71 1.46
N SER A 116 -14.48 -4.99 0.42
CA SER A 116 -15.06 -6.31 0.18
C SER A 116 -14.01 -7.40 -0.07
N GLU A 117 -12.82 -7.04 -0.55
CA GLU A 117 -11.67 -7.96 -0.66
C GLU A 117 -11.05 -8.25 0.72
N LYS A 118 -10.90 -7.26 1.60
CA LYS A 118 -10.24 -7.42 2.92
C LYS A 118 -11.13 -8.05 3.98
N VAL A 119 -12.44 -7.84 3.94
CA VAL A 119 -13.36 -8.37 4.95
C VAL A 119 -13.32 -9.90 5.09
N PRO A 120 -13.39 -10.70 4.01
CA PRO A 120 -13.31 -12.17 4.12
C PRO A 120 -12.00 -12.65 4.74
N ILE A 121 -10.90 -11.96 4.45
CA ILE A 121 -9.57 -12.27 4.97
C ILE A 121 -9.56 -12.13 6.50
N PHE A 122 -9.98 -10.97 7.03
CA PHE A 122 -10.00 -10.76 8.48
C PHE A 122 -11.07 -11.59 9.18
N LYS A 123 -12.17 -11.93 8.51
CA LYS A 123 -13.16 -12.89 9.04
C LYS A 123 -12.59 -14.30 9.17
N ALA A 124 -11.71 -14.74 8.26
CA ALA A 124 -11.04 -16.02 8.43
C ALA A 124 -10.05 -16.00 9.62
N LEU A 125 -9.52 -14.82 9.95
CA LEU A 125 -8.58 -14.62 11.05
C LEU A 125 -9.27 -14.31 12.40
N SER A 126 -10.58 -14.04 12.40
CA SER A 126 -11.28 -13.57 13.60
C SER A 126 -11.27 -14.57 14.74
N GLU A 127 -11.44 -15.86 14.42
CA GLU A 127 -11.46 -16.94 15.42
C GLU A 127 -10.07 -17.16 16.03
N VAL A 128 -9.01 -17.06 15.23
CA VAL A 128 -7.62 -17.26 15.67
C VAL A 128 -7.19 -16.17 16.65
N PHE A 129 -7.58 -14.94 16.37
CA PHE A 129 -7.13 -13.76 17.11
C PHE A 129 -8.15 -13.22 18.11
N ASP A 130 -9.33 -13.84 18.20
CA ASP A 130 -10.45 -13.40 19.04
C ASP A 130 -10.84 -11.93 18.77
N ILE A 131 -10.93 -11.58 17.47
CA ILE A 131 -11.28 -10.22 17.03
C ILE A 131 -12.66 -10.19 16.39
N THR A 132 -13.40 -9.09 16.57
CA THR A 132 -14.65 -8.85 15.84
C THR A 132 -14.39 -8.05 14.58
N VAL A 133 -14.91 -8.47 13.42
CA VAL A 133 -14.75 -7.72 12.15
C VAL A 133 -16.06 -7.03 11.78
N LYS A 134 -16.00 -5.71 11.54
CA LYS A 134 -17.13 -4.91 11.07
C LYS A 134 -16.77 -4.21 9.77
N GLU A 135 -17.57 -4.46 8.73
CA GLU A 135 -17.49 -3.78 7.45
C GLU A 135 -18.26 -2.45 7.51
N TYR A 136 -17.74 -1.38 6.91
CA TYR A 136 -18.45 -0.13 6.66
C TYR A 136 -18.13 0.44 5.25
N ALA A 137 -18.88 0.03 4.22
CA ALA A 137 -18.68 0.52 2.84
C ALA A 137 -19.93 0.43 1.95
N GLY A 138 -19.97 1.25 0.88
CA GLY A 138 -21.01 1.21 -0.15
C GLY A 138 -22.39 1.70 0.30
N LEU A 139 -23.46 1.08 -0.19
CA LEU A 139 -24.85 1.35 0.24
C LEU A 139 -25.22 0.63 1.54
N ILE A 140 -24.30 -0.18 2.08
CA ILE A 140 -24.52 -0.93 3.31
C ILE A 140 -24.31 0.05 4.48
N HIS A 141 -24.98 -0.22 5.60
CA HIS A 141 -24.91 0.46 6.91
C HIS A 141 -25.92 1.58 7.15
N THR A 142 -27.19 1.17 7.29
CA THR A 142 -28.16 1.80 8.20
C THR A 142 -27.74 1.54 9.67
N TYR A 143 -26.61 2.16 10.06
CA TYR A 143 -26.11 2.48 11.40
C TYR A 143 -26.68 1.70 12.61
N PRO A 144 -25.91 0.75 13.17
CA PRO A 144 -25.53 0.94 14.58
C PRO A 144 -24.08 0.52 14.89
N ILE A 145 -23.45 1.25 15.82
CA ILE A 145 -22.15 0.95 16.43
C ILE A 145 -22.41 0.97 17.94
N PRO A 146 -22.43 -0.20 18.60
CA PRO A 146 -21.45 -0.41 19.66
C PRO A 146 -21.00 -1.88 19.77
N PRO A 147 -19.76 -2.19 19.37
CA PRO A 147 -19.03 -3.31 19.94
C PRO A 147 -17.71 -2.83 20.56
N PRO A 148 -17.65 -2.56 21.87
CA PRO A 148 -16.37 -2.43 22.55
C PRO A 148 -15.83 -3.81 22.96
N ASN A 149 -14.50 -3.89 23.01
CA ASN A 149 -13.63 -5.08 23.04
C ASN A 149 -13.26 -5.65 21.66
N ASN A 150 -12.00 -5.42 21.28
CA ASN A 150 -11.28 -6.12 20.20
C ASN A 150 -11.95 -6.09 18.81
N THR A 151 -12.48 -4.94 18.38
CA THR A 151 -13.14 -4.79 17.07
C THR A 151 -12.23 -4.16 16.02
N LEU A 152 -12.17 -4.77 14.84
CA LEU A 152 -11.60 -4.22 13.62
C LEU A 152 -12.70 -3.65 12.72
N TYR A 153 -12.63 -2.34 12.47
CA TYR A 153 -13.50 -1.64 11.52
C TYR A 153 -12.80 -1.57 10.16
N ILE A 154 -13.32 -2.25 9.15
CA ILE A 154 -12.81 -2.19 7.77
C ILE A 154 -13.79 -1.34 6.97
N CYS A 155 -13.34 -0.20 6.46
CA CYS A 155 -14.22 0.82 5.94
C CYS A 155 -13.62 1.55 4.74
N SER A 156 -14.48 2.16 3.92
CA SER A 156 -14.01 3.16 2.96
C SER A 156 -13.73 4.49 3.65
N TYR A 157 -12.92 5.36 3.04
CA TYR A 157 -12.52 6.63 3.67
C TYR A 157 -13.70 7.50 4.15
N GLU A 158 -14.77 7.60 3.35
CA GLU A 158 -15.97 8.33 3.72
C GLU A 158 -16.66 7.74 4.97
N PHE A 159 -16.69 6.41 5.10
CA PHE A 159 -17.29 5.72 6.24
C PHE A 159 -16.38 5.71 7.47
N ALA A 160 -15.06 5.75 7.30
CA ALA A 160 -14.12 5.82 8.42
C ALA A 160 -14.35 7.05 9.30
N THR A 161 -14.62 8.21 8.68
CA THR A 161 -14.93 9.47 9.39
C THR A 161 -16.20 9.32 10.22
N ILE A 162 -17.19 8.65 9.63
CA ILE A 162 -18.47 8.35 10.25
C ILE A 162 -18.29 7.40 11.43
N VAL A 163 -17.52 6.33 11.28
CA VAL A 163 -17.17 5.38 12.35
C VAL A 163 -16.52 6.12 13.52
N CYS A 164 -15.53 6.98 13.25
CA CYS A 164 -14.86 7.77 14.30
C CYS A 164 -15.85 8.66 15.06
N THR A 165 -16.74 9.34 14.33
CA THR A 165 -17.77 10.20 14.92
C THR A 165 -18.71 9.41 15.83
N ARG A 166 -19.22 8.27 15.36
CA ARG A 166 -20.14 7.43 16.14
C ARG A 166 -19.47 6.79 17.36
N LEU A 167 -18.22 6.36 17.23
CA LEU A 167 -17.45 5.87 18.37
C LEU A 167 -17.22 6.96 19.42
N LYS A 168 -17.04 8.21 18.99
CA LYS A 168 -16.94 9.35 19.90
C LYS A 168 -18.26 9.59 20.64
N GLU A 169 -19.38 9.60 19.92
CA GLU A 169 -20.72 9.75 20.49
C GLU A 169 -21.04 8.65 21.52
N ALA A 170 -20.51 7.45 21.32
CA ALA A 170 -20.66 6.31 22.23
C ALA A 170 -19.58 6.22 23.33
N ASP A 171 -18.67 7.19 23.46
CA ASP A 171 -17.51 7.17 24.38
C ASP A 171 -16.58 5.94 24.23
N GLN A 172 -16.52 5.39 23.02
CA GLN A 172 -15.72 4.20 22.65
C GLN A 172 -14.51 4.53 21.78
N LEU A 173 -14.38 5.77 21.30
CA LEU A 173 -13.27 6.15 20.41
C LEU A 173 -11.90 5.92 21.06
N LYS A 174 -11.80 6.07 22.39
CA LYS A 174 -10.59 5.81 23.19
C LYS A 174 -10.08 4.37 23.13
N GLU A 175 -10.91 3.42 22.67
CA GLU A 175 -10.53 2.02 22.47
C GLU A 175 -9.79 1.78 21.15
N ILE A 176 -9.87 2.72 20.20
CA ILE A 176 -9.11 2.63 18.95
C ILE A 176 -7.64 2.97 19.25
N LYS A 177 -6.71 2.05 18.95
CA LYS A 177 -5.26 2.28 19.13
C LYS A 177 -4.45 2.32 17.84
N LEU A 178 -5.12 2.08 16.71
CA LEU A 178 -4.47 2.09 15.41
C LEU A 178 -5.47 2.48 14.32
N LEU A 179 -5.09 3.47 13.52
CA LEU A 179 -5.70 3.78 12.23
C LEU A 179 -4.72 3.44 11.12
N VAL A 180 -5.12 2.54 10.23
CA VAL A 180 -4.39 2.19 9.01
C VAL A 180 -5.07 2.84 7.81
N LEU A 181 -4.32 3.63 7.05
CA LEU A 181 -4.77 4.28 5.81
C LEU A 181 -4.05 3.61 4.63
N ASP A 182 -4.74 2.81 3.84
CA ASP A 182 -4.13 2.18 2.65
C ASP A 182 -4.33 3.05 1.40
N GLU A 183 -3.35 3.06 0.51
CA GLU A 183 -3.32 3.93 -0.67
C GLU A 183 -3.55 5.41 -0.34
N ILE A 184 -2.83 5.97 0.64
CA ILE A 184 -2.98 7.37 1.05
C ILE A 184 -2.69 8.38 -0.08
N HIS A 185 -1.99 7.96 -1.15
CA HIS A 185 -1.77 8.80 -2.34
C HIS A 185 -3.08 9.29 -2.99
N MET A 186 -4.19 8.62 -2.71
CA MET A 186 -5.54 9.04 -3.10
C MET A 186 -5.93 10.41 -2.55
N VAL A 187 -5.20 10.95 -1.57
CA VAL A 187 -5.35 12.35 -1.14
C VAL A 187 -5.16 13.35 -2.28
N GLY A 188 -4.37 13.01 -3.30
CA GLY A 188 -4.15 13.85 -4.47
C GLY A 188 -5.31 13.86 -5.48
N GLU A 189 -6.32 13.00 -5.32
CA GLU A 189 -7.42 12.89 -6.28
C GLU A 189 -8.55 13.90 -6.00
N ALA A 190 -9.05 14.55 -7.06
CA ALA A 190 -10.02 15.64 -6.96
C ALA A 190 -11.33 15.27 -6.23
N LEU A 191 -11.85 14.05 -6.42
CA LEU A 191 -13.14 13.65 -5.85
C LEU A 191 -13.03 12.99 -4.48
N ARG A 192 -11.88 12.40 -4.15
CA ARG A 192 -11.73 11.52 -2.98
C ARG A 192 -10.72 12.03 -1.97
N GLY A 193 -9.82 12.91 -2.39
CA GLY A 193 -8.78 13.44 -1.52
C GLY A 193 -9.33 14.18 -0.33
N ALA A 194 -10.45 14.90 -0.50
CA ALA A 194 -11.17 15.56 0.57
C ALA A 194 -11.64 14.59 1.68
N ASN A 195 -12.02 13.34 1.33
CA ASN A 195 -12.42 12.34 2.33
C ASN A 195 -11.23 11.84 3.15
N VAL A 196 -10.09 11.62 2.48
CA VAL A 196 -8.83 11.26 3.16
C VAL A 196 -8.41 12.39 4.10
N GLU A 197 -8.52 13.64 3.62
CA GLU A 197 -8.13 14.80 4.39
C GLU A 197 -9.02 15.04 5.60
N MET A 198 -10.33 14.95 5.41
CA MET A 198 -11.30 15.06 6.49
C MET A 198 -11.10 13.96 7.54
N LEU A 199 -10.85 12.71 7.11
CA LEU A 199 -10.59 11.60 8.02
C LEU A 199 -9.32 11.85 8.85
N LEU A 200 -8.20 12.15 8.20
CA LEU A 200 -6.92 12.30 8.90
C LEU A 200 -6.92 13.52 9.82
N ALA A 201 -7.43 14.66 9.36
CA ALA A 201 -7.56 15.85 10.19
C ALA A 201 -8.52 15.62 11.36
N GLY A 202 -9.68 15.01 11.10
CA GLY A 202 -10.67 14.67 12.11
C GLY A 202 -10.12 13.72 13.16
N TYR A 203 -9.53 12.59 12.75
CA TYR A 203 -8.98 11.59 13.66
C TYR A 203 -7.94 12.21 14.61
N ARG A 204 -7.01 13.01 14.07
CA ARG A 204 -5.97 13.68 14.87
C ARG A 204 -6.47 14.72 15.85
N ILE A 205 -7.61 15.36 15.58
CA ILE A 205 -8.25 16.28 16.52
C ILE A 205 -8.95 15.51 17.64
N LEU A 206 -9.44 14.31 17.34
CA LEU A 206 -10.25 13.51 18.26
C LEU A 206 -9.43 12.59 19.17
N ILE A 207 -8.30 12.07 18.68
CA ILE A 207 -7.44 11.12 19.40
C ILE A 207 -5.99 11.20 18.91
N GLU A 208 -5.04 10.89 19.80
CA GLU A 208 -3.59 10.92 19.52
C GLU A 208 -2.99 9.50 19.35
N ASP A 209 -3.83 8.52 19.00
CA ASP A 209 -3.40 7.14 18.78
C ASP A 209 -2.74 6.93 17.40
N GLN A 210 -2.03 5.81 17.25
CA GLN A 210 -1.09 5.59 16.14
C GLN A 210 -1.75 5.55 14.76
N ILE A 211 -1.14 6.23 13.80
CA ILE A 211 -1.55 6.24 12.39
C ILE A 211 -0.46 5.59 11.53
N ILE A 212 -0.84 4.58 10.76
CA ILE A 212 0.01 3.94 9.76
C ILE A 212 -0.58 4.17 8.38
N ALA A 213 0.04 5.07 7.63
CA ALA A 213 -0.33 5.34 6.25
C ALA A 213 0.53 4.51 5.31
N MET A 214 -0.08 3.97 4.26
CA MET A 214 0.61 3.18 3.24
C MET A 214 0.34 3.72 1.85
N SER A 215 1.35 3.63 0.99
CA SER A 215 1.20 4.02 -0.40
C SER A 215 2.16 3.25 -1.31
N ALA A 216 1.79 3.15 -2.59
CA ALA A 216 2.78 3.06 -3.67
C ALA A 216 3.75 4.27 -3.66
N THR A 217 4.73 4.27 -4.56
CA THR A 217 5.68 5.37 -4.73
C THR A 217 4.97 6.67 -5.13
N VAL A 218 5.13 7.74 -4.34
CA VAL A 218 4.52 9.06 -4.57
C VAL A 218 5.61 10.14 -4.65
N GLY A 219 5.48 11.07 -5.60
CA GLY A 219 6.44 12.18 -5.75
C GLY A 219 6.49 13.14 -4.56
N ASN A 220 5.37 13.38 -3.87
CA ASN A 220 5.26 14.36 -2.78
C ASN A 220 5.42 13.73 -1.39
N ILE A 221 6.37 12.80 -1.23
CA ILE A 221 6.49 11.98 -0.04
C ILE A 221 6.68 12.80 1.24
N GLN A 222 7.51 13.84 1.20
CA GLN A 222 7.83 14.69 2.35
C GLN A 222 6.60 15.41 2.90
N GLN A 223 5.70 15.86 2.01
CA GLN A 223 4.47 16.53 2.40
C GLN A 223 3.51 15.55 3.07
N LEU A 224 3.36 14.34 2.51
CA LEU A 224 2.54 13.28 3.08
C LEU A 224 3.05 12.83 4.45
N THR A 225 4.36 12.62 4.60
CA THR A 225 4.98 12.24 5.88
C THR A 225 4.72 13.29 6.96
N LYS A 226 4.91 14.57 6.63
CA LYS A 226 4.62 15.68 7.55
C LYS A 226 3.14 15.73 7.92
N TRP A 227 2.27 15.46 6.96
CA TRP A 227 0.83 15.50 7.15
C TRP A 227 0.30 14.36 8.03
N VAL A 228 0.87 13.16 7.90
CA VAL A 228 0.69 12.03 8.83
C VAL A 228 1.34 12.32 10.20
N ALA A 229 2.26 13.29 10.26
CA ALA A 229 3.17 13.56 11.39
C ALA A 229 3.86 12.30 11.89
N GLY A 230 4.39 11.53 10.95
CA GLY A 230 5.11 10.30 11.22
C GLY A 230 6.51 10.33 10.63
N PHE A 231 7.25 9.23 10.84
CA PHE A 231 8.46 8.98 10.07
C PHE A 231 8.11 8.32 8.73
N HIS A 232 9.02 8.39 7.77
CA HIS A 232 8.89 7.71 6.48
C HIS A 232 9.74 6.44 6.46
N TYR A 233 9.15 5.34 6.02
CA TYR A 233 9.86 4.11 5.68
C TYR A 233 9.67 3.80 4.20
N HIS A 234 10.77 3.54 3.50
CA HIS A 234 10.76 3.16 2.09
C HIS A 234 11.40 1.80 1.89
N SER A 235 10.64 0.87 1.30
CA SER A 235 11.18 -0.38 0.79
C SER A 235 11.32 -0.29 -0.73
N PRO A 236 12.55 -0.38 -1.27
CA PRO A 236 12.79 -0.47 -2.71
C PRO A 236 12.60 -1.89 -3.25
N LEU A 237 12.25 -2.87 -2.40
CA LEU A 237 12.22 -4.27 -2.81
C LEU A 237 11.07 -4.55 -3.79
N ARG A 238 11.43 -4.98 -5.00
CA ARG A 238 10.53 -5.63 -5.95
C ARG A 238 10.90 -7.11 -6.07
N PRO A 239 10.11 -8.05 -5.50
CA PRO A 239 10.44 -9.48 -5.52
C PRO A 239 10.59 -10.06 -6.93
N VAL A 240 9.81 -9.54 -7.87
CA VAL A 240 9.89 -9.88 -9.30
C VAL A 240 10.44 -8.66 -10.04
N PRO A 241 11.67 -8.71 -10.57
CA PRO A 241 12.25 -7.60 -11.32
C PRO A 241 11.34 -7.17 -12.46
N LEU A 242 11.19 -5.87 -12.67
CA LEU A 242 10.46 -5.34 -13.82
C LEU A 242 11.43 -5.08 -14.96
N GLN A 243 11.03 -5.50 -16.15
CA GLN A 243 11.72 -5.15 -17.39
C GLN A 243 10.79 -4.26 -18.21
N GLU A 244 11.23 -3.04 -18.45
CA GLU A 244 10.46 -2.04 -19.18
C GLU A 244 10.89 -2.01 -20.64
N HIS A 245 9.90 -2.01 -21.53
CA HIS A 245 10.11 -1.95 -22.97
C HIS A 245 9.16 -0.95 -23.62
N ILE A 246 9.62 -0.31 -24.69
CA ILE A 246 8.83 0.59 -25.52
C ILE A 246 8.70 -0.04 -26.90
N VAL A 247 7.46 -0.12 -27.40
CA VAL A 247 7.21 -0.50 -28.79
C VAL A 247 7.06 0.77 -29.62
N TYR A 248 7.97 0.98 -30.57
CA TYR A 248 7.92 2.13 -31.47
C TYR A 248 8.26 1.72 -32.90
N SER A 249 7.40 2.07 -33.86
CA SER A 249 7.57 1.76 -35.28
C SER A 249 7.92 0.28 -35.55
N GLY A 250 7.22 -0.64 -34.87
CA GLY A 250 7.43 -2.09 -35.01
C GLY A 250 8.73 -2.60 -34.37
N ARG A 251 9.38 -1.83 -33.51
CA ARG A 251 10.59 -2.24 -32.78
C ARG A 251 10.31 -2.28 -31.29
N VAL A 252 10.83 -3.30 -30.62
CA VAL A 252 10.86 -3.41 -29.16
C VAL A 252 12.19 -2.83 -28.70
N LEU A 253 12.11 -1.80 -27.85
CA LEU A 253 13.24 -1.10 -27.27
C LEU A 253 13.27 -1.40 -25.77
N SER A 254 14.37 -1.93 -25.22
CA SER A 254 14.50 -1.99 -23.76
C SER A 254 14.87 -0.64 -23.17
N VAL A 255 14.35 -0.38 -21.97
CA VAL A 255 14.60 0.83 -21.21
C VAL A 255 15.56 0.51 -20.06
N LYS A 256 16.70 1.22 -20.02
CA LYS A 256 17.67 1.14 -18.92
C LYS A 256 18.05 2.54 -18.47
N GLY A 257 17.33 3.07 -17.47
CA GLY A 257 17.41 4.48 -17.11
C GLY A 257 16.99 5.34 -18.30
N ASP A 258 17.83 6.30 -18.68
CA ASP A 258 17.57 7.21 -19.81
C ASP A 258 18.03 6.63 -21.17
N GLN A 259 18.45 5.36 -21.23
CA GLN A 259 18.94 4.73 -22.45
C GLN A 259 17.92 3.77 -23.06
N LEU A 260 17.81 3.83 -24.40
CA LEU A 260 16.99 2.93 -25.21
C LEU A 260 17.89 2.08 -26.10
N ALA A 261 17.66 0.77 -26.11
CA ALA A 261 18.36 -0.16 -26.99
C ALA A 261 17.36 -0.98 -27.81
N ILE A 262 17.57 -1.10 -29.11
CA ILE A 262 16.75 -1.98 -29.95
C ILE A 262 17.08 -3.43 -29.59
N GLU A 263 16.07 -4.18 -29.14
CA GLU A 263 16.21 -5.60 -28.86
C GLU A 263 15.67 -6.46 -29.99
N ARG A 264 14.55 -6.05 -30.58
CA ARG A 264 13.86 -6.83 -31.60
C ARG A 264 13.03 -5.98 -32.56
N VAL A 265 12.81 -6.53 -33.76
CA VAL A 265 11.84 -6.04 -34.76
C VAL A 265 10.65 -7.00 -34.81
N LEU A 266 9.44 -6.45 -34.75
CA LEU A 266 8.17 -7.19 -34.79
C LEU A 266 7.72 -7.44 -36.23
N ASN A 267 6.89 -8.45 -36.41
CA ASN A 267 6.27 -8.78 -37.68
C ASN A 267 5.23 -7.70 -38.08
N PRO A 268 5.40 -7.02 -39.23
CA PRO A 268 4.49 -5.95 -39.65
C PRO A 268 3.11 -6.46 -40.09
N GLN A 269 2.92 -7.77 -40.28
CA GLN A 269 1.64 -8.35 -40.72
C GLN A 269 0.61 -8.48 -39.60
N LEU A 270 1.04 -8.33 -38.35
CA LEU A 270 0.18 -8.45 -37.18
C LEU A 270 0.23 -7.16 -36.36
N PRO A 271 -0.83 -6.84 -35.61
CA PRO A 271 -0.73 -5.83 -34.58
C PRO A 271 0.38 -6.21 -33.60
N TRP A 272 1.25 -5.25 -33.28
CA TRP A 272 2.41 -5.46 -32.41
C TRP A 272 2.06 -6.17 -31.10
N TYR A 273 0.90 -5.86 -30.54
CA TYR A 273 0.44 -6.40 -29.27
C TYR A 273 -0.02 -7.85 -29.33
N SER A 274 -0.40 -8.35 -30.52
CA SER A 274 -0.74 -9.76 -30.73
C SER A 274 0.50 -10.62 -30.62
N GLU A 275 1.58 -10.22 -31.29
CA GLU A 275 2.85 -10.94 -31.25
C GLU A 275 3.42 -11.02 -29.84
N LEU A 276 3.40 -9.91 -29.10
CA LEU A 276 3.83 -9.89 -27.69
C LEU A 276 2.96 -10.77 -26.80
N ALA A 277 1.66 -10.85 -27.06
CA ALA A 277 0.77 -11.71 -26.29
C ALA A 277 1.01 -13.21 -26.55
N PHE A 278 1.32 -13.59 -27.80
CA PHE A 278 1.58 -14.99 -28.17
C PHE A 278 2.80 -15.58 -27.51
N GLU A 279 3.81 -14.77 -27.21
CA GLU A 279 5.03 -15.26 -26.56
C GLU A 279 4.80 -15.67 -25.11
N ILE A 280 3.74 -15.15 -24.51
CA ILE A 280 3.43 -15.30 -23.10
C ILE A 280 2.31 -16.32 -22.90
N VAL A 281 1.30 -16.32 -23.77
CA VAL A 281 0.14 -17.22 -23.67
C VAL A 281 0.43 -18.53 -24.42
N PRO A 282 0.12 -19.71 -23.85
CA PRO A 282 -0.66 -19.93 -22.63
C PRO A 282 0.12 -20.10 -21.33
N GLU A 283 1.45 -20.15 -21.39
CA GLU A 283 2.27 -20.50 -20.22
C GLU A 283 2.07 -19.49 -19.08
N HIS A 284 1.80 -18.24 -19.44
CA HIS A 284 1.61 -17.11 -18.55
C HIS A 284 0.41 -16.25 -18.99
N SER A 285 0.11 -15.21 -18.20
CA SER A 285 -1.03 -14.31 -18.42
C SER A 285 -0.57 -12.91 -18.86
N VAL A 286 -1.37 -12.28 -19.71
CA VAL A 286 -1.13 -10.91 -20.20
C VAL A 286 -2.28 -10.02 -19.74
N LEU A 287 -1.95 -8.87 -19.15
CA LEU A 287 -2.91 -7.81 -18.84
C LEU A 287 -2.69 -6.63 -19.78
N MET A 288 -3.73 -6.25 -20.52
CA MET A 288 -3.66 -5.18 -21.52
C MET A 288 -4.57 -4.03 -21.13
N PHE A 289 -3.99 -2.84 -21.01
CA PHE A 289 -4.72 -1.62 -20.73
C PHE A 289 -5.05 -0.89 -22.04
N CYS A 290 -6.34 -0.66 -22.27
CA CYS A 290 -6.81 0.15 -23.39
C CYS A 290 -7.45 1.45 -22.87
N ASN A 291 -7.47 2.49 -23.70
CA ASN A 291 -7.97 3.81 -23.34
C ASN A 291 -9.51 3.92 -23.27
N SER A 292 -10.25 2.92 -23.76
CA SER A 292 -11.71 2.92 -23.76
C SER A 292 -12.26 1.50 -23.71
N ARG A 293 -13.52 1.36 -23.25
CA ARG A 293 -14.22 0.07 -23.25
C ARG A 293 -14.29 -0.54 -24.65
N LYS A 294 -14.57 0.28 -25.66
CA LYS A 294 -14.64 -0.16 -27.05
C LYS A 294 -13.28 -0.67 -27.55
N ALA A 295 -12.19 0.02 -27.22
CA ALA A 295 -10.85 -0.44 -27.56
C ALA A 295 -10.49 -1.76 -26.87
N CYS A 296 -10.93 -2.00 -25.62
CA CYS A 296 -10.77 -3.31 -24.98
C CYS A 296 -11.47 -4.41 -25.75
N GLU A 297 -12.74 -4.20 -26.14
CA GLU A 297 -13.53 -5.17 -26.89
C GLU A 297 -12.91 -5.48 -28.27
N ASP A 298 -12.50 -4.45 -29.00
CA ASP A 298 -11.92 -4.60 -30.32
C ASP A 298 -10.55 -5.31 -30.26
N THR A 299 -9.69 -4.91 -29.31
CA THR A 299 -8.40 -5.55 -29.08
C THR A 299 -8.56 -7.03 -28.71
N CYS A 300 -9.51 -7.34 -27.81
CA CYS A 300 -9.84 -8.71 -27.45
C CYS A 300 -10.32 -9.52 -28.66
N SER A 301 -11.21 -8.95 -29.49
CA SER A 301 -11.70 -9.62 -30.71
C SER A 301 -10.57 -9.95 -31.68
N ILE A 302 -9.61 -9.03 -31.87
CA ILE A 302 -8.44 -9.24 -32.71
C ILE A 302 -7.54 -10.33 -32.13
N LEU A 303 -7.27 -10.30 -30.82
CA LEU A 303 -6.47 -11.32 -30.14
C LEU A 303 -7.12 -12.70 -30.29
N CYS A 304 -8.42 -12.85 -30.04
CA CYS A 304 -9.10 -14.15 -30.20
C CYS A 304 -9.06 -14.72 -31.63
N ARG A 305 -8.84 -13.89 -32.66
CA ARG A 305 -8.69 -14.32 -34.05
C ARG A 305 -7.25 -14.64 -34.41
N THR A 306 -6.29 -14.01 -33.73
CA THR A 306 -4.88 -14.06 -34.09
C THR A 306 -4.10 -15.02 -33.17
N VAL A 307 -4.52 -15.19 -31.91
CA VAL A 307 -3.99 -16.22 -30.99
C VAL A 307 -4.46 -17.59 -31.47
N PRO A 308 -3.54 -18.53 -31.78
CA PRO A 308 -3.92 -19.89 -32.15
C PRO A 308 -4.78 -20.54 -31.07
N ARG A 309 -5.87 -21.21 -31.47
CA ARG A 309 -6.75 -21.96 -30.55
C ARG A 309 -6.10 -23.20 -29.93
N GLN A 310 -4.84 -23.49 -30.22
CA GLN A 310 -4.18 -24.71 -29.77
C GLN A 310 -3.57 -24.50 -28.38
N VAL A 311 -4.44 -24.62 -27.39
CA VAL A 311 -4.18 -25.08 -26.02
C VAL A 311 -5.41 -25.82 -25.53
#